data_AF-A0A1C9HZG3-F1
#
_entry.id   AF-A0A1C9HZG3-F1
#
_cell.length_a   1.000
_cell.length_b   1.000
_cell.length_c   1.000
_cell.angle_alpha   90.00
_cell.angle_beta   90.00
_cell.angle_gamma   90.00
#
_symmetry.space_group_name_H-M   'P 1'
#
loop_
_entity.id
_entity.type
_entity.pdbx_description
1 polymer ?
#
loop_
_entity_poly.entity_id
_entity_poly.type
_entity_poly.pdbx_seq_one_letter_code
_entity_poly.pdbx_strand_id
1 'polypeptide(L)' 'MTNENAFNIECTIEELRLEAREAPTAEERRRIEAELEAARAELAKQTGEELP' A
#
# COMPACT_ATOMS: atom_id res chain seq x y z
N MET A 1 -16.31 -3.80 -15.07
CA MET A 1 -16.41 -3.06 -13.79
C MET A 1 -15.00 -3.03 -13.25
N THR A 2 -14.37 -1.86 -13.17
CA THR A 2 -13.16 -1.71 -12.35
C THR A 2 -13.53 -2.16 -10.94
N ASN A 3 -12.73 -3.05 -10.35
CA ASN A 3 -12.94 -3.48 -8.98
C ASN A 3 -12.76 -2.23 -8.11
N GLU A 4 -13.85 -1.62 -7.65
CA GLU A 4 -13.85 -0.41 -6.80
C GLU A 4 -12.92 -0.60 -5.59
N ASN A 5 -12.80 -1.85 -5.12
CA ASN A 5 -11.88 -2.26 -4.08
C ASN A 5 -10.39 -2.12 -4.47
N ALA A 6 -10.01 -2.51 -5.69
CA ALA A 6 -8.63 -2.39 -6.17
C ALA A 6 -8.23 -0.91 -6.32
N PHE A 7 -9.13 -0.07 -6.84
CA PHE A 7 -8.92 1.37 -6.93
C PHE A 7 -8.72 2.01 -5.54
N ASN A 8 -9.53 1.62 -4.55
CA ASN A 8 -9.38 2.11 -3.18
C ASN A 8 -8.02 1.71 -2.58
N ILE A 9 -7.56 0.48 -2.83
CA ILE A 9 -6.25 0.03 -2.35
C ILE A 9 -5.11 0.79 -3.04
N GLU A 10 -5.20 1.05 -4.35
CA GLU A 10 -4.24 1.89 -5.06
C GLU A 10 -4.16 3.30 -4.47
N CYS A 11 -5.30 3.91 -4.13
CA CYS A 11 -5.32 5.19 -3.42
C CYS A 11 -4.64 5.11 -2.05
N THR A 12 -4.95 4.09 -1.24
CA THR A 12 -4.30 3.87 0.06
C THR A 12 -2.78 3.68 -0.08
N ILE A 13 -2.31 2.99 -1.11
CA ILE A 13 -0.88 2.82 -1.37
C ILE A 13 -0.21 4.17 -1.65
N GLU A 14 -0.83 5.06 -2.45
CA GLU A 14 -0.28 6.38 -2.73
C GLU A 14 -0.25 7.29 -1.48
N GLU A 15 -1.27 7.23 -0.63
CA GLU A 15 -1.28 7.93 0.66
C GLU A 15 -0.15 7.46 1.57
N LEU A 16 0.00 6.14 1.76
CA LEU A 16 1.08 5.56 2.57
C LEU A 16 2.48 5.89 2.03
N ARG A 17 2.65 6.02 0.70
CA ARG A 17 3.93 6.47 0.10
C ARG A 17 4.27 7.90 0.50
N LEU A 18 3.28 8.79 0.52
CA LEU A 18 3.46 10.18 0.94
C LEU A 18 3.77 10.24 2.43
N GLU A 19 3.02 9.52 3.27
CA GLU A 19 3.25 9.46 4.71
C GLU A 19 4.64 8.91 5.05
N ALA A 20 5.09 7.84 4.39
CA ALA A 20 6.42 7.27 4.61
C ALA A 20 7.54 8.27 4.25
N ARG A 21 7.31 9.13 3.24
CA ARG A 21 8.25 10.17 2.83
C ARG A 21 8.29 11.33 3.83
N GLU A 22 7.15 11.66 4.42
CA GLU A 22 7.02 12.75 5.41
C GLU A 22 7.28 12.30 6.85
N ALA A 23 7.40 10.98 7.08
CA ALA A 23 7.60 10.39 8.40
C ALA A 23 8.79 11.02 9.14
N PRO A 24 8.59 11.62 10.33
CA PRO A 24 9.62 12.33 11.06
C PRO A 24 10.66 11.40 11.70
N THR A 25 10.34 10.11 11.86
CA THR A 25 11.22 9.12 12.49
C THR A 25 11.38 7.87 11.63
N ALA A 26 12.52 7.20 11.78
CA ALA A 26 12.77 5.92 11.11
C ALA A 26 11.84 4.81 11.61
N GLU A 27 11.36 4.88 12.86
CA GLU A 27 10.42 3.90 13.40
C GLU A 27 9.03 4.07 12.80
N GLU A 28 8.54 5.31 12.70
CA GLU A 28 7.27 5.63 12.07
C GLU A 28 7.29 5.28 10.58
N ARG A 29 8.38 5.61 9.88
CA ARG A 29 8.56 5.18 8.49
C ARG A 29 8.49 3.66 8.33
N ARG A 30 9.12 2.88 9.21
CA ARG A 30 9.06 1.41 9.14
C ARG A 30 7.65 0.85 9.36
N ARG A 31 6.85 1.48 10.22
CA ARG A 31 5.45 1.09 10.44
C ARG A 31 4.62 1.33 9.18
N ILE A 32 4.76 2.52 8.59
CA ILE A 32 4.07 2.90 7.35
C ILE A 32 4.52 1.99 6.19
N GLU A 33 5.83 1.67 6.09
CA GLU A 33 6.36 0.73 5.10
C GLU A 33 5.74 -0.67 5.26
N ALA A 34 5.50 -1.14 6.48
CA ALA A 34 4.85 -2.43 6.73
C ALA A 34 3.37 -2.43 6.31
N GLU A 35 2.66 -1.32 6.55
CA GLU A 35 1.27 -1.13 6.09
C GLU A 35 1.20 -1.07 4.56
N LEU A 36 2.16 -0.40 3.93
CA LEU A 36 2.28 -0.31 2.48
C LEU A 36 2.55 -1.68 1.84
N GLU A 37 3.38 -2.53 2.46
CA GLU A 37 3.60 -3.90 2.00
C GLU A 37 2.31 -4.74 2.11
N ALA A 38 1.57 -4.60 3.20
CA ALA A 38 0.29 -5.30 3.37
C ALA A 38 -0.74 -4.88 2.31
N ALA A 39 -0.85 -3.57 2.02
CA ALA A 39 -1.74 -3.05 0.99
C ALA A 39 -1.34 -3.53 -0.42
N ARG A 40 -0.04 -3.60 -0.73
CA ARG A 40 0.47 -4.17 -1.99
C ARG A 40 0.13 -5.65 -2.13
N ALA A 41 0.32 -6.44 -1.08
CA ALA A 41 -0.01 -7.86 -1.09
C ALA A 41 -1.53 -8.08 -1.28
N GLU A 42 -2.36 -7.23 -0.70
CA GLU A 42 -3.81 -7.27 -0.90
C GLU A 42 -4.20 -6.89 -2.33
N LEU A 43 -3.60 -5.85 -2.90
CA LEU A 43 -3.81 -5.48 -4.30
C LEU A 43 -3.44 -6.64 -5.24
N ALA A 44 -2.27 -7.25 -5.01
CA ALA A 44 -1.76 -8.38 -5.78
C ALA A 44 -2.73 -9.57 -5.78
N LYS A 45 -3.30 -9.92 -4.62
CA LYS A 45 -4.36 -10.95 -4.51
C LYS A 45 -5.60 -10.59 -5.32
N GLN A 46 -5.97 -9.31 -5.37
CA GLN A 46 -7.17 -8.85 -6.07
C GLN A 46 -6.97 -8.73 -7.59
N THR A 47 -5.76 -8.42 -8.04
CA THR A 47 -5.40 -8.37 -9.47
C THR A 47 -5.03 -9.74 -10.03
N GLY A 48 -4.85 -10.75 -9.17
CA GLY A 48 -4.45 -12.10 -9.58
C GLY A 48 -2.98 -12.18 -10.00
N GLU A 49 -2.19 -11.14 -9.73
CA GLU A 49 -0.74 -11.17 -9.86
C GLU A 49 -0.16 -11.75 -8.56
N GLU A 50 0.23 -13.02 -8.58
CA GLU A 50 1.17 -13.51 -7.58
C GLU A 50 2.45 -12.68 -7.71
N LEU A 51 2.77 -11.88 -6.68
CA LEU A 51 4.06 -11.23 -6.57
C LEU A 51 5.15 -12.33 -6.61
N PRO A 52 6.11 -12.26 -7.55
CA PRO A 52 7.18 -13.25 -7.67
C PRO A 52 8.17 -13.21 -6.50
#